data_AF-A0A1W9I1R5-F1
#
_entry.id   AF-A0A1W9I1R5-F1
#
_cell.length_a   1.000
_cell.length_b   1.000
_cell.length_c   1.000
_cell.angle_alpha   90.00
_cell.angle_beta   90.00
_cell.angle_gamma   90.00
#
_symmetry.space_group_name_H-M   'P 1'
#
loop_
_entity.id
_entity.type
_entity.pdbx_description
1 polymer ?
#
loop_
_entity_poly.entity_id
_entity_poly.type
_entity_poly.pdbx_seq_one_letter_code
_entity_poly.pdbx_strand_id
1 'polypeptide(L)'
;MSKRKAKNKIGDSQIKRYVGLHLGGGKSDKTCMAVLEYYPTHKKVFLSRLHSQIGPEKDQSSDAKLHHLLTVSEAPMDRLAIDAPLTWPKCMRCELPCPGYESCGEPEIKWMWRWHKKRGKSKKPNKIFSPYTQRCVELHLAQEMEKSFFPGDALGANMAPLLARATFLLRRLGSEALEVYPPLSLWRMGISLGISKGTLTFAKHSAEGEDNRLTILKKFVDSGLLFIYEQDLRTMAQHADAFDALICGLTAYLNDQDLCEPRPQGFPKSETWICVPRQDINFTGLR
;
A
#
# COMPACT_ATOMS: atom_id res chain seq x y z
N MET A 1 -14.61 8.36 -57.88
CA MET A 1 -13.62 8.63 -56.80
C MET A 1 -14.28 9.45 -55.70
N SER A 2 -14.58 8.87 -54.55
CA SER A 2 -14.55 9.56 -53.26
C SER A 2 -14.64 8.51 -52.16
N LYS A 3 -13.47 8.21 -51.56
CA LYS A 3 -13.30 7.16 -50.55
C LYS A 3 -14.05 7.57 -49.28
N ARG A 4 -15.12 6.86 -48.93
CA ARG A 4 -15.67 6.83 -47.57
C ARG A 4 -14.59 6.28 -46.65
N LYS A 5 -13.94 7.16 -45.86
CA LYS A 5 -13.12 6.75 -44.72
C LYS A 5 -14.04 6.11 -43.69
N ALA A 6 -14.02 4.78 -43.63
CA ALA A 6 -14.53 4.04 -42.50
C ALA A 6 -13.76 4.52 -41.25
N LYS A 7 -14.47 5.18 -40.33
CA LYS A 7 -13.99 5.37 -38.96
C LYS A 7 -13.97 3.98 -38.32
N ASN A 8 -12.81 3.34 -38.29
CA ASN A 8 -12.56 2.23 -37.39
C ASN A 8 -12.65 2.77 -35.95
N LYS A 9 -13.83 2.67 -35.34
CA LYS A 9 -13.96 2.59 -33.88
C LYS A 9 -13.32 1.27 -33.47
N ILE A 10 -12.04 1.29 -33.16
CA ILE A 10 -11.39 0.17 -32.46
C ILE A 10 -11.79 0.35 -31.00
N GLY A 11 -12.88 -0.32 -30.63
CA GLY A 11 -13.19 -0.60 -29.25
C GLY A 11 -12.26 -1.70 -28.79
N ASP A 12 -11.37 -1.37 -27.86
CA ASP A 12 -10.83 -2.31 -26.90
C ASP A 12 -10.29 -1.47 -25.73
N SER A 13 -11.07 -1.34 -24.65
CA SER A 13 -10.51 -0.75 -23.43
C SER A 13 -9.57 -1.81 -22.87
N GLN A 14 -8.27 -1.65 -23.11
CA GLN A 14 -7.25 -2.58 -22.65
C GLN A 14 -7.46 -2.86 -21.16
N ILE A 15 -7.55 -4.15 -20.82
CA ILE A 15 -7.66 -4.61 -19.43
C ILE A 15 -6.45 -4.07 -18.68
N LYS A 16 -6.69 -3.40 -17.55
CA LYS A 16 -5.62 -2.91 -16.68
C LYS A 16 -5.35 -3.90 -15.57
N ARG A 17 -4.09 -4.13 -15.24
CA ARG A 17 -3.64 -5.04 -14.19
C ARG A 17 -2.93 -4.31 -13.06
N TYR A 18 -3.39 -4.53 -11.84
CA TYR A 18 -2.80 -3.99 -10.63
C TYR A 18 -2.33 -5.12 -9.73
N VAL A 19 -1.10 -5.03 -9.25
CA VAL A 19 -0.53 -6.03 -8.35
C VAL A 19 -0.37 -5.41 -6.97
N GLY A 20 -0.99 -6.05 -5.98
CA GLY A 20 -0.80 -5.75 -4.57
C GLY A 20 0.11 -6.79 -3.92
N LEU A 21 1.12 -6.34 -3.18
CA LEU A 21 2.10 -7.18 -2.52
C LEU A 21 2.10 -6.89 -1.03
N HIS A 22 1.82 -7.93 -0.23
CA HIS A 22 2.22 -7.99 1.16
C HIS A 22 3.63 -8.57 1.24
N LEU A 23 4.61 -7.76 1.65
CA LEU A 23 6.01 -8.18 1.67
C LEU A 23 6.39 -8.78 3.03
N GLY A 24 6.50 -10.10 3.10
CA GLY A 24 6.99 -10.80 4.29
C GLY A 24 8.52 -10.73 4.47
N GLY A 25 9.03 -11.35 5.53
CA GLY A 25 10.48 -11.54 5.67
C GLY A 25 11.01 -12.53 4.63
N GLY A 26 12.21 -12.30 4.07
CA GLY A 26 12.75 -13.11 2.96
C GLY A 26 13.02 -14.59 3.28
N LYS A 27 13.02 -14.98 4.56
CA LYS A 27 13.12 -16.37 5.04
C LYS A 27 11.79 -16.96 5.51
N SER A 28 10.72 -16.19 5.47
CA SER A 28 9.36 -16.64 5.81
C SER A 28 8.55 -16.88 4.55
N ASP A 29 7.45 -17.59 4.69
CA ASP A 29 6.43 -17.78 3.66
C ASP A 29 5.36 -16.68 3.67
N LYS A 30 5.38 -15.72 4.59
CA LYS A 30 4.30 -14.72 4.75
C LYS A 30 4.06 -13.80 3.56
N THR A 31 4.95 -13.78 2.56
CA THR A 31 4.77 -12.92 1.38
C THR A 31 3.53 -13.37 0.59
N CYS A 32 2.62 -12.46 0.30
CA CYS A 32 1.41 -12.73 -0.47
C CYS A 32 1.24 -11.70 -1.58
N MET A 33 0.70 -12.12 -2.72
CA MET A 33 0.49 -11.26 -3.88
C MET A 33 -0.93 -11.43 -4.42
N ALA A 34 -1.65 -10.33 -4.59
CA ALA A 34 -2.97 -10.27 -5.20
C ALA A 34 -2.88 -9.58 -6.55
N VAL A 35 -3.38 -10.24 -7.60
CA VAL A 35 -3.44 -9.71 -8.96
C VAL A 35 -4.88 -9.30 -9.27
N LEU A 36 -5.07 -8.02 -9.52
CA LEU A 36 -6.36 -7.44 -9.85
C LEU A 36 -6.41 -7.06 -11.33
N GLU A 37 -7.50 -7.40 -11.99
CA GLU A 37 -7.79 -6.98 -13.36
C GLU A 37 -9.01 -6.09 -13.38
N TYR A 38 -8.86 -4.88 -13.93
CA TYR A 38 -9.95 -3.94 -14.14
C TYR A 38 -10.36 -3.97 -15.61
N TYR A 39 -11.66 -4.14 -15.82
CA TYR A 39 -12.31 -4.18 -17.12
C TYR A 39 -13.06 -2.86 -17.32
N PRO A 40 -12.49 -1.86 -18.03
CA PRO A 40 -13.08 -0.52 -18.09
C PRO A 40 -14.47 -0.50 -18.72
N THR A 41 -14.75 -1.36 -19.70
CA THR A 41 -16.08 -1.53 -20.31
C THR A 41 -17.16 -1.89 -19.29
N HIS A 42 -16.81 -2.74 -18.31
CA HIS A 42 -17.75 -3.23 -17.28
C HIS A 42 -17.60 -2.49 -15.95
N LYS A 43 -16.58 -1.62 -15.84
CA LYS A 43 -16.18 -0.91 -14.64
C LYS A 43 -16.12 -1.83 -13.41
N LYS A 44 -15.49 -2.99 -13.61
CA LYS A 44 -15.43 -4.06 -12.61
C LYS A 44 -14.00 -4.52 -12.41
N VAL A 45 -13.64 -4.74 -11.16
CA VAL A 45 -12.35 -5.27 -10.72
C VAL A 45 -12.54 -6.74 -10.37
N PHE A 46 -11.65 -7.59 -10.85
CA PHE A 46 -11.60 -9.01 -10.53
C PHE A 46 -10.31 -9.31 -9.80
N LEU A 47 -10.37 -10.06 -8.70
CA LEU A 47 -9.20 -10.77 -8.21
C LEU A 47 -8.96 -11.96 -9.15
N SER A 48 -8.00 -11.82 -10.05
CA SER A 48 -7.72 -12.83 -11.08
C SER A 48 -6.83 -13.95 -10.55
N ARG A 49 -5.88 -13.61 -9.68
CA ARG A 49 -4.97 -14.54 -9.01
C ARG A 49 -4.66 -14.09 -7.60
N LEU A 50 -4.57 -15.06 -6.69
CA LEU A 50 -4.04 -14.89 -5.34
C LEU A 50 -2.88 -15.87 -5.15
N HIS A 51 -1.67 -15.33 -5.01
CA HIS A 51 -0.48 -16.10 -4.67
C HIS A 51 -0.21 -15.95 -3.18
N SER A 52 -0.67 -16.90 -2.39
CA SER A 52 -0.41 -16.94 -0.95
C SER A 52 0.89 -17.71 -0.64
N GLN A 53 1.48 -17.41 0.51
CA GLN A 53 2.57 -18.21 1.09
C GLN A 53 3.85 -18.30 0.22
N ILE A 54 4.30 -17.18 -0.37
CA ILE A 54 5.50 -17.13 -1.22
C ILE A 54 6.76 -17.20 -0.33
N GLY A 55 7.18 -18.43 -0.02
CA GLY A 55 8.39 -18.75 0.75
C GLY A 55 9.57 -19.22 -0.10
N PRO A 56 10.75 -19.40 0.53
CA PRO A 56 11.88 -20.07 -0.10
C PRO A 56 11.60 -21.57 -0.28
N GLU A 57 12.13 -22.13 -1.35
CA GLU A 57 12.18 -23.58 -1.61
C GLU A 57 13.65 -24.04 -1.62
N LYS A 58 13.89 -25.36 -1.68
CA LYS A 58 15.22 -25.97 -1.48
C LYS A 58 16.34 -25.29 -2.28
N ASP A 59 16.09 -24.95 -3.54
CA ASP A 59 17.06 -24.37 -4.46
C ASP A 59 16.64 -23.00 -5.03
N GLN A 60 15.60 -22.38 -4.45
CA GLN A 60 15.08 -21.10 -4.93
C GLN A 60 14.72 -20.17 -3.77
N SER A 61 15.28 -18.96 -3.75
CA SER A 61 14.91 -17.95 -2.76
C SER A 61 13.50 -17.40 -3.01
N SER A 62 12.83 -16.96 -1.93
CA SER A 62 11.52 -16.27 -2.03
C SER A 62 11.59 -15.07 -2.99
N ASP A 63 12.72 -14.35 -3.01
CA ASP A 63 12.94 -13.21 -3.91
C ASP A 63 13.06 -13.61 -5.38
N ALA A 64 13.70 -14.73 -5.68
CA ALA A 64 13.79 -15.23 -7.06
C ALA A 64 12.41 -15.68 -7.56
N LYS A 65 11.63 -16.36 -6.72
CA LYS A 65 10.25 -16.77 -7.01
C LYS A 65 9.35 -15.55 -7.25
N LEU A 66 9.39 -14.58 -6.34
CA LEU A 66 8.61 -13.35 -6.46
C LEU A 66 8.99 -12.54 -7.72
N HIS A 67 10.29 -12.44 -8.03
CA HIS A 67 10.75 -11.79 -9.25
C HIS A 67 10.20 -12.49 -10.50
N HIS A 68 10.23 -13.83 -10.55
CA HIS A 68 9.66 -14.59 -11.68
C HIS A 68 8.17 -14.33 -11.85
N LEU A 69 7.40 -14.36 -10.75
CA LEU A 69 5.98 -14.05 -10.78
C LEU A 69 5.71 -12.65 -11.35
N LEU A 70 6.44 -11.63 -10.88
CA LEU A 70 6.25 -10.24 -11.29
C LEU A 70 6.72 -9.93 -12.72
N THR A 71 7.68 -10.67 -13.25
CA THR A 71 8.31 -10.36 -14.57
C THR A 71 7.89 -11.31 -15.68
N VAL A 72 7.45 -12.53 -15.35
CA VAL A 72 7.11 -13.57 -16.33
C VAL A 72 5.65 -13.97 -16.21
N SER A 73 5.19 -14.35 -15.02
CA SER A 73 3.86 -14.95 -14.85
C SER A 73 2.73 -13.93 -14.94
N GLU A 74 2.88 -12.77 -14.28
CA GLU A 74 1.83 -11.77 -14.12
C GLU A 74 2.09 -10.47 -14.91
N ALA A 75 3.17 -10.43 -15.69
CA ALA A 75 3.50 -9.30 -16.55
C ALA A 75 2.62 -9.26 -17.83
N PRO A 76 2.42 -8.08 -18.45
CA PRO A 76 2.73 -6.75 -17.91
C PRO A 76 1.71 -6.35 -16.82
N MET A 77 2.13 -5.44 -15.94
CA MET A 77 1.27 -4.83 -14.93
C MET A 77 1.32 -3.31 -15.06
N ASP A 78 0.19 -2.63 -14.82
CA ASP A 78 0.10 -1.17 -14.88
C ASP A 78 0.63 -0.50 -13.60
N ARG A 79 0.38 -1.13 -12.44
CA ARG A 79 0.88 -0.64 -11.14
C ARG A 79 1.23 -1.80 -10.21
N LEU A 80 2.30 -1.59 -9.44
CA LEU A 80 2.69 -2.41 -8.30
C LEU A 80 2.52 -1.60 -7.01
N ALA A 81 1.82 -2.14 -6.02
CA ALA A 81 1.69 -1.57 -4.68
C ALA A 81 2.26 -2.53 -3.63
N ILE A 82 3.06 -2.00 -2.71
CA ILE A 82 3.78 -2.79 -1.69
C ILE A 82 3.53 -2.18 -0.31
N ASP A 83 3.29 -3.00 0.71
CA ASP A 83 3.11 -2.57 2.09
C ASP A 83 4.41 -2.48 2.92
N ALA A 84 5.48 -2.04 2.28
CA ALA A 84 6.78 -1.82 2.92
C ALA A 84 7.31 -0.42 2.59
N PRO A 85 8.10 0.20 3.50
CA PRO A 85 8.80 1.44 3.17
C PRO A 85 9.62 1.27 1.90
N LEU A 86 9.52 2.22 0.98
CA LEU A 86 10.27 2.21 -0.29
C LEU A 86 11.45 3.18 -0.28
N THR A 87 11.58 3.99 0.77
CA THR A 87 12.69 4.93 0.93
C THR A 87 13.31 4.89 2.30
N TRP A 88 14.62 5.10 2.34
CA TRP A 88 15.38 5.26 3.57
C TRP A 88 15.06 6.59 4.27
N PRO A 89 15.07 6.62 5.61
CA PRO A 89 15.01 7.87 6.39
C PRO A 89 16.01 8.91 5.88
N LYS A 90 15.62 10.18 5.88
CA LYS A 90 16.44 11.28 5.34
C LYS A 90 17.87 11.28 5.89
N CYS A 91 18.05 11.07 7.21
CA CYS A 91 19.38 11.05 7.80
C CYS A 91 20.27 9.90 7.30
N MET A 92 19.70 8.79 6.83
CA MET A 92 20.45 7.63 6.33
C MET A 92 20.90 7.76 4.88
N ARG A 93 20.36 8.75 4.17
CA ARG A 93 20.70 9.09 2.78
C ARG A 93 21.28 10.51 2.66
N CYS A 94 21.64 11.12 3.78
CA CYS A 94 22.22 12.46 3.82
C CYS A 94 23.73 12.37 3.62
N GLU A 95 24.26 13.17 2.71
CA GLU A 95 25.71 13.20 2.40
C GLU A 95 26.44 14.36 3.11
N LEU A 96 25.71 15.23 3.84
CA LEU A 96 26.28 16.38 4.53
C LEU A 96 27.00 15.95 5.83
N PRO A 97 28.06 16.65 6.25
CA PRO A 97 28.60 16.54 7.60
C PRO A 97 27.49 16.82 8.63
N CYS A 98 27.13 15.80 9.41
CA CYS A 98 25.96 15.87 10.28
C CYS A 98 26.23 16.73 11.52
N PRO A 99 25.51 17.85 11.74
CA PRO A 99 25.66 18.67 12.93
C PRO A 99 24.84 18.18 14.14
N GLY A 100 24.21 17.00 14.04
CA GLY A 100 23.13 16.57 14.92
C GLY A 100 21.76 17.10 14.44
N TYR A 101 20.68 16.35 14.69
CA TYR A 101 19.37 16.71 14.17
C TYR A 101 18.72 17.88 14.94
N GLU A 102 19.23 18.25 16.10
CA GLU A 102 18.88 19.45 16.87
C GLU A 102 19.25 20.74 16.14
N SER A 103 20.38 20.72 15.41
CA SER A 103 20.94 21.88 14.69
C SER A 103 20.84 21.73 13.17
N CYS A 104 20.22 20.66 12.68
CA CYS A 104 20.19 20.35 11.26
C CYS A 104 19.28 21.31 10.47
N GLY A 105 19.83 21.83 9.36
CA GLY A 105 19.17 22.76 8.47
C GLY A 105 18.22 22.12 7.45
N GLU A 106 18.27 20.79 7.28
CA GLU A 106 17.54 20.08 6.24
C GLU A 106 16.01 20.25 6.39
N PRO A 107 15.27 20.44 5.28
CA PRO A 107 13.82 20.68 5.31
C PRO A 107 13.01 19.62 6.05
N GLU A 108 13.39 18.35 5.91
CA GLU A 108 12.76 17.21 6.57
C GLU A 108 12.91 17.29 8.08
N ILE A 109 14.13 17.57 8.56
CA ILE A 109 14.40 17.65 9.99
C ILE A 109 13.70 18.84 10.62
N LYS A 110 13.72 19.99 9.94
CA LYS A 110 12.91 21.17 10.34
C LYS A 110 11.41 20.85 10.34
N TRP A 111 10.92 20.06 9.39
CA TRP A 111 9.53 19.63 9.37
C TRP A 111 9.21 18.72 10.57
N MET A 112 10.05 17.74 10.88
CA MET A 112 9.85 16.84 12.04
C MET A 112 9.89 17.62 13.37
N TRP A 113 10.75 18.62 13.50
CA TRP A 113 10.74 19.52 14.66
C TRP A 113 9.47 20.36 14.76
N ARG A 114 8.97 20.90 13.65
CA ARG A 114 7.69 21.63 13.63
C ARG A 114 6.54 20.69 14.04
N TRP A 115 6.52 19.47 13.52
CA TRP A 115 5.58 18.43 13.90
C TRP A 115 5.64 18.12 15.41
N HIS A 116 6.84 17.89 15.95
CA HIS A 116 7.04 17.59 17.38
C HIS A 116 6.61 18.76 18.28
N LYS A 117 6.91 20.00 17.89
CA LYS A 117 6.48 21.21 18.61
C LYS A 117 4.96 21.38 18.60
N LYS A 118 4.29 21.11 17.46
CA LYS A 118 2.83 21.19 17.32
C LYS A 118 2.10 20.21 18.24
N ARG A 119 2.68 19.04 18.52
CA ARG A 119 2.11 18.00 19.39
C ARG A 119 1.86 18.47 20.83
N GLY A 120 2.57 19.50 21.28
CA GLY A 120 2.43 20.09 22.62
C GLY A 120 2.92 19.17 23.75
N LYS A 121 3.14 19.74 24.95
CA LYS A 121 3.62 19.00 26.14
C LYS A 121 2.60 18.00 26.73
N SER A 122 1.35 18.01 26.26
CA SER A 122 0.23 17.31 26.89
C SER A 122 0.09 15.83 26.49
N LYS A 123 0.66 15.38 25.37
CA LYS A 123 0.58 13.97 24.92
C LYS A 123 1.80 13.17 25.39
N LYS A 124 1.70 12.55 26.57
CA LYS A 124 2.74 11.65 27.12
C LYS A 124 2.68 10.25 26.49
N PRO A 125 3.83 9.59 26.25
CA PRO A 125 5.19 10.13 26.39
C PRO A 125 5.53 11.02 25.18
N ASN A 126 6.01 12.24 25.45
CA ASN A 126 6.46 13.15 24.40
C ASN A 126 7.89 12.79 23.96
N LYS A 127 8.03 11.62 23.33
CA LYS A 127 9.31 11.16 22.81
C LYS A 127 9.66 11.98 21.57
N ILE A 128 10.90 12.47 21.55
CA ILE A 128 11.49 13.10 20.36
C ILE A 128 11.56 12.03 19.26
N PHE A 129 11.38 12.46 18.01
CA PHE A 129 11.49 11.60 16.85
C PHE A 129 12.94 11.17 16.61
N SER A 130 13.13 10.05 15.93
CA SER A 130 14.44 9.53 15.55
C SER A 130 14.59 9.59 14.03
N PRO A 131 15.18 10.65 13.45
CA PRO A 131 15.17 10.86 11.99
C PRO A 131 16.06 9.88 11.20
N TYR A 132 16.86 9.09 11.91
CA TYR A 132 17.62 7.97 11.36
C TYR A 132 16.82 6.67 11.32
N THR A 133 15.65 6.57 12.00
CA THR A 133 14.74 5.41 11.86
C THR A 133 13.39 5.76 11.26
N GLN A 134 12.92 7.00 11.46
CA GLN A 134 11.61 7.50 11.07
C GLN A 134 11.71 8.44 9.86
N ARG A 135 10.69 8.43 9.00
CA ARG A 135 10.49 9.43 7.95
C ARG A 135 9.40 10.41 8.37
N CYS A 136 9.22 11.46 7.58
CA CYS A 136 8.15 12.42 7.82
C CYS A 136 6.75 11.78 7.69
N VAL A 137 6.60 10.74 6.88
CA VAL A 137 5.29 10.12 6.63
C VAL A 137 4.75 9.37 7.83
N GLU A 138 5.57 8.61 8.59
CA GLU A 138 5.09 7.90 9.78
C GLU A 138 4.57 8.90 10.84
N LEU A 139 5.29 10.02 11.02
CA LEU A 139 4.88 11.08 11.92
C LEU A 139 3.59 11.77 11.45
N HIS A 140 3.47 12.03 10.15
CA HIS A 140 2.26 12.61 9.59
C HIS A 140 1.04 11.72 9.84
N LEU A 141 1.14 10.42 9.55
CA LEU A 141 0.05 9.45 9.74
C LEU A 141 -0.40 9.34 11.21
N ALA A 142 0.52 9.52 12.16
CA ALA A 142 0.22 9.43 13.59
C ALA A 142 -0.64 10.60 14.12
N GLN A 143 -0.65 11.75 13.45
CA GLN A 143 -1.24 12.96 14.02
C GLN A 143 -2.22 13.71 13.11
N GLU A 144 -1.98 13.73 11.80
CA GLU A 144 -2.68 14.63 10.88
C GLU A 144 -3.81 13.92 10.09
N MET A 145 -4.07 12.64 10.43
CA MET A 145 -5.12 11.81 9.83
C MET A 145 -6.42 11.87 10.65
N GLU A 146 -7.51 11.37 10.06
CA GLU A 146 -8.85 11.30 10.69
C GLU A 146 -8.88 10.52 12.02
N LYS A 147 -7.91 9.63 12.23
CA LYS A 147 -7.55 9.04 13.51
C LYS A 147 -6.04 8.80 13.53
N SER A 148 -5.44 8.60 14.70
CA SER A 148 -4.01 8.28 14.75
C SER A 148 -3.71 6.89 14.19
N PHE A 149 -2.78 6.82 13.24
CA PHE A 149 -2.22 5.59 12.70
C PHE A 149 -0.75 5.49 13.06
N PHE A 150 -0.31 4.33 13.53
CA PHE A 150 1.08 4.13 13.97
C PHE A 150 1.75 3.10 13.06
N PRO A 151 2.13 3.47 11.82
CA PRO A 151 2.99 2.61 11.01
C PRO A 151 4.32 2.37 11.75
N GLY A 152 4.94 1.22 11.51
CA GLY A 152 6.27 0.97 12.06
C GLY A 152 7.30 1.92 11.45
N ASP A 153 8.26 2.37 12.26
CA ASP A 153 9.40 3.17 11.78
C ASP A 153 10.11 2.45 10.63
N ALA A 154 10.48 3.18 9.56
CA ALA A 154 11.08 2.60 8.36
C ALA A 154 12.36 1.77 8.62
N LEU A 155 13.19 2.19 9.59
CA LEU A 155 14.30 1.37 10.14
C LEU A 155 14.07 0.87 11.56
N GLY A 156 12.82 0.64 11.93
CA GLY A 156 12.46 -0.13 13.12
C GLY A 156 12.68 -1.63 12.92
N ALA A 157 12.68 -2.40 14.01
CA ALA A 157 13.02 -3.83 14.00
C ALA A 157 12.23 -4.67 12.98
N ASN A 158 10.95 -4.33 12.76
CA ASN A 158 10.08 -5.08 11.84
C ASN A 158 10.17 -4.58 10.39
N MET A 159 10.27 -3.27 10.17
CA MET A 159 10.21 -2.70 8.82
C MET A 159 11.58 -2.57 8.15
N ALA A 160 12.69 -2.46 8.90
CA ALA A 160 14.02 -2.33 8.32
C ALA A 160 14.37 -3.49 7.36
N PRO A 161 14.11 -4.77 7.71
CA PRO A 161 14.35 -5.87 6.79
C PRO A 161 13.46 -5.80 5.54
N LEU A 162 12.22 -5.32 5.69
CA LEU A 162 11.28 -5.18 4.58
C LEU A 162 11.66 -4.04 3.63
N LEU A 163 12.10 -2.89 4.16
CA LEU A 163 12.65 -1.78 3.37
C LEU A 163 13.86 -2.23 2.56
N ALA A 164 14.80 -2.95 3.18
CA ALA A 164 15.98 -3.48 2.48
C ALA A 164 15.57 -4.45 1.36
N ARG A 165 14.63 -5.36 1.66
CA ARG A 165 14.10 -6.33 0.70
C ARG A 165 13.34 -5.66 -0.46
N ALA A 166 12.46 -4.71 -0.17
CA ALA A 166 11.71 -3.95 -1.18
C ALA A 166 12.67 -3.18 -2.09
N THR A 167 13.65 -2.48 -1.52
CA THR A 167 14.67 -1.75 -2.29
C THR A 167 15.46 -2.68 -3.21
N PHE A 168 15.84 -3.87 -2.74
CA PHE A 168 16.53 -4.88 -3.54
C PHE A 168 15.67 -5.39 -4.70
N LEU A 169 14.40 -5.73 -4.42
CA LEU A 169 13.46 -6.22 -5.42
C LEU A 169 13.19 -5.17 -6.50
N LEU A 170 12.86 -3.94 -6.13
CA LEU A 170 12.57 -2.86 -7.08
C LEU A 170 13.77 -2.54 -7.98
N ARG A 171 14.99 -2.59 -7.43
CA ARG A 171 16.21 -2.44 -8.24
C ARG A 171 16.34 -3.51 -9.31
N ARG A 172 15.96 -4.76 -9.00
CA ARG A 172 15.99 -5.87 -9.96
C ARG A 172 14.88 -5.77 -11.00
N LEU A 173 13.69 -5.33 -10.59
CA LEU A 173 12.53 -5.18 -11.47
C LEU A 173 12.70 -4.01 -12.45
N GLY A 174 13.48 -2.98 -12.08
CA GLY A 174 13.61 -1.76 -12.89
C GLY A 174 12.31 -0.96 -12.97
N SER A 175 11.38 -1.18 -12.04
CA SER A 175 10.07 -0.54 -12.00
C SER A 175 9.87 0.24 -10.70
N GLU A 176 9.02 1.26 -10.77
CA GLU A 176 8.53 1.96 -9.58
C GLU A 176 7.37 1.20 -8.94
N ALA A 177 7.19 1.40 -7.64
CA ALA A 177 6.04 0.89 -6.90
C ALA A 177 5.42 1.98 -6.04
N LEU A 178 4.14 1.78 -5.74
CA LEU A 178 3.40 2.57 -4.76
C LEU A 178 3.66 2.00 -3.37
N GLU A 179 4.10 2.84 -2.46
CA GLU A 179 4.12 2.50 -1.05
C GLU A 179 2.70 2.61 -0.48
N VAL A 180 2.22 1.57 0.21
CA VAL A 180 0.89 1.53 0.79
C VAL A 180 0.97 1.22 2.28
N TYR A 181 0.09 1.83 3.08
CA TYR A 181 -0.13 1.43 4.46
C TYR A 181 -1.53 0.81 4.58
N PRO A 182 -1.66 -0.54 4.49
CA PRO A 182 -2.95 -1.21 4.39
C PRO A 182 -3.99 -0.82 5.46
N PRO A 183 -3.63 -0.65 6.75
CA PRO A 183 -4.61 -0.28 7.77
C PRO A 183 -5.34 1.05 7.49
N LEU A 184 -4.64 2.03 6.89
CA LEU A 184 -5.23 3.32 6.52
C LEU A 184 -6.07 3.19 5.24
N SER A 185 -5.56 2.51 4.22
CA SER A 185 -6.33 2.24 2.99
C SER A 185 -7.62 1.50 3.29
N LEU A 186 -7.53 0.44 4.09
CA LEU A 186 -8.68 -0.33 4.57
C LEU A 186 -9.67 0.56 5.33
N TRP A 187 -9.18 1.41 6.24
CA TRP A 187 -10.03 2.28 7.03
C TRP A 187 -10.89 3.17 6.12
N ARG A 188 -10.27 3.86 5.15
CA ARG A 188 -10.99 4.81 4.28
C ARG A 188 -11.96 4.13 3.32
N MET A 189 -11.51 3.04 2.69
CA MET A 189 -12.40 2.24 1.83
C MET A 189 -13.56 1.65 2.64
N GLY A 190 -13.29 1.12 3.83
CA GLY A 190 -14.28 0.50 4.68
C GLY A 190 -15.32 1.48 5.21
N ILE A 191 -14.90 2.67 5.64
CA ILE A 191 -15.83 3.73 6.05
C ILE A 191 -16.73 4.15 4.88
N SER A 192 -16.17 4.28 3.68
CA SER A 192 -16.93 4.59 2.46
C SER A 192 -17.95 3.50 2.09
N LEU A 193 -17.71 2.25 2.50
CA LEU A 193 -18.63 1.12 2.34
C LEU A 193 -19.60 0.93 3.52
N GLY A 194 -19.62 1.85 4.49
CA GLY A 194 -20.48 1.76 5.66
C GLY A 194 -20.10 0.64 6.64
N ILE A 195 -18.84 0.21 6.64
CA ILE A 195 -18.33 -0.82 7.57
C ILE A 195 -18.09 -0.17 8.94
N SER A 196 -18.42 -0.89 10.00
CA SER A 196 -18.23 -0.40 11.37
C SER A 196 -16.74 -0.15 11.70
N LYS A 197 -16.47 0.90 12.49
CA LYS A 197 -15.11 1.23 12.95
C LYS A 197 -14.45 0.09 13.74
N GLY A 198 -15.23 -0.68 14.49
CA GLY A 198 -14.75 -1.83 15.26
C GLY A 198 -14.23 -2.93 14.33
N THR A 199 -15.04 -3.33 13.34
CA THR A 199 -14.67 -4.34 12.32
C THR A 199 -13.38 -3.96 11.61
N LEU A 200 -13.21 -2.70 11.21
CA LEU A 200 -11.99 -2.23 10.53
C LEU A 200 -10.76 -2.22 11.44
N THR A 201 -10.94 -1.87 12.71
CA THR A 201 -9.83 -1.79 13.68
C THR A 201 -9.33 -3.19 14.06
N PHE A 202 -10.25 -4.16 14.19
CA PHE A 202 -9.94 -5.50 14.66
C PHE A 202 -9.72 -6.51 13.52
N ALA A 203 -9.66 -6.06 12.27
CA ALA A 203 -9.43 -6.92 11.10
C ALA A 203 -8.11 -7.72 11.15
N LYS A 204 -7.12 -7.31 11.96
CA LYS A 204 -5.84 -8.04 12.15
C LYS A 204 -5.71 -8.73 13.51
N HIS A 205 -6.75 -8.69 14.35
CA HIS A 205 -6.69 -9.33 15.66
C HIS A 205 -6.76 -10.86 15.54
N SER A 206 -6.16 -11.57 16.49
CA SER A 206 -6.09 -13.04 16.45
C SER A 206 -7.43 -13.73 16.71
N ALA A 207 -8.26 -13.18 17.59
CA ALA A 207 -9.53 -13.82 17.98
C ALA A 207 -10.67 -13.58 16.97
N GLU A 208 -10.88 -12.33 16.56
CA GLU A 208 -12.03 -11.93 15.72
C GLU A 208 -11.62 -11.50 14.30
N GLY A 209 -10.32 -11.54 13.98
CA GLY A 209 -9.81 -10.99 12.73
C GLY A 209 -10.33 -11.70 11.49
N GLU A 210 -10.51 -13.02 11.56
CA GLU A 210 -11.02 -13.80 10.43
C GLU A 210 -12.45 -13.40 10.05
N ASP A 211 -13.36 -13.37 11.04
CA ASP A 211 -14.74 -12.96 10.84
C ASP A 211 -14.85 -11.49 10.38
N ASN A 212 -14.02 -10.62 10.94
CA ASN A 212 -13.95 -9.21 10.53
C ASN A 212 -13.49 -9.08 9.08
N ARG A 213 -12.43 -9.80 8.66
CA ARG A 213 -11.96 -9.81 7.27
C ARG A 213 -13.01 -10.38 6.32
N LEU A 214 -13.66 -11.49 6.67
CA LEU A 214 -14.74 -12.06 5.87
C LEU A 214 -15.89 -11.07 5.68
N THR A 215 -16.29 -10.38 6.75
CA THR A 215 -17.32 -9.34 6.70
C THR A 215 -16.91 -8.19 5.79
N ILE A 216 -15.66 -7.73 5.88
CA ILE A 216 -15.12 -6.67 5.03
C ILE A 216 -15.12 -7.11 3.55
N LEU A 217 -14.62 -8.30 3.26
CA LEU A 217 -14.54 -8.83 1.90
C LEU A 217 -15.93 -8.95 1.26
N LYS A 218 -16.92 -9.45 2.02
CA LYS A 218 -18.32 -9.48 1.56
C LYS A 218 -18.84 -8.09 1.22
N LYS A 219 -18.55 -7.08 2.03
CA LYS A 219 -18.92 -5.68 1.75
C LYS A 219 -18.28 -5.14 0.47
N PHE A 220 -17.03 -5.49 0.17
CA PHE A 220 -16.42 -5.15 -1.11
C PHE A 220 -17.12 -5.83 -2.29
N VAL A 221 -17.49 -7.11 -2.15
CA VAL A 221 -18.22 -7.84 -3.21
C VAL A 221 -19.63 -7.28 -3.40
N ASP A 222 -20.36 -7.02 -2.32
CA ASP A 222 -21.71 -6.44 -2.32
C ASP A 222 -21.73 -5.02 -2.91
N SER A 223 -20.62 -4.28 -2.78
CA SER A 223 -20.44 -2.98 -3.44
C SER A 223 -20.44 -3.08 -4.97
N GLY A 224 -20.33 -4.29 -5.53
CA GLY A 224 -20.30 -4.62 -6.95
C GLY A 224 -19.08 -4.11 -7.73
N LEU A 225 -18.15 -3.40 -7.08
CA LEU A 225 -16.88 -3.03 -7.69
C LEU A 225 -15.98 -4.25 -7.88
N LEU A 226 -15.87 -5.10 -6.86
CA LEU A 226 -14.89 -6.16 -6.78
C LEU A 226 -15.56 -7.53 -6.88
N PHE A 227 -15.01 -8.41 -7.71
CA PHE A 227 -15.37 -9.82 -7.75
C PHE A 227 -14.24 -10.68 -7.22
N ILE A 228 -14.59 -11.62 -6.35
CA ILE A 228 -13.67 -12.56 -5.71
C ILE A 228 -14.35 -13.93 -5.72
N TYR A 229 -13.60 -14.99 -6.06
CA TYR A 229 -14.08 -16.36 -5.92
C TYR A 229 -14.18 -16.75 -4.44
N GLU A 230 -15.15 -17.62 -4.11
CA GLU A 230 -15.41 -18.06 -2.73
C GLU A 230 -14.19 -18.69 -2.05
N GLN A 231 -13.35 -19.39 -2.80
CA GLN A 231 -12.12 -19.97 -2.28
C GLN A 231 -11.12 -18.88 -1.83
N ASP A 232 -10.88 -17.88 -2.68
CA ASP A 232 -9.97 -16.77 -2.35
C ASP A 232 -10.50 -15.90 -1.21
N LEU A 233 -11.83 -15.72 -1.13
CA LEU A 233 -12.49 -15.07 0.01
C LEU A 233 -12.11 -15.74 1.34
N ARG A 234 -12.18 -17.08 1.39
CA ARG A 234 -11.83 -17.84 2.60
C ARG A 234 -10.34 -17.75 2.90
N THR A 235 -9.47 -17.87 1.89
CA THR A 235 -8.03 -17.72 2.07
C THR A 235 -7.67 -16.35 2.64
N MET A 236 -8.23 -15.26 2.12
CA MET A 236 -7.98 -13.91 2.65
C MET A 236 -8.63 -13.68 4.01
N ALA A 237 -9.78 -14.30 4.29
CA ALA A 237 -10.36 -14.28 5.63
C ALA A 237 -9.42 -14.96 6.63
N GLN A 238 -8.83 -16.10 6.31
CA GLN A 238 -7.94 -16.85 7.21
C GLN A 238 -6.55 -16.21 7.34
N HIS A 239 -6.01 -15.65 6.25
CA HIS A 239 -4.65 -15.12 6.20
C HIS A 239 -4.64 -13.60 6.04
N ALA A 240 -4.29 -12.90 7.12
CA ALA A 240 -4.19 -11.43 7.13
C ALA A 240 -3.21 -10.90 6.07
N ASP A 241 -2.12 -11.62 5.80
CA ASP A 241 -1.11 -11.25 4.81
C ASP A 241 -1.71 -11.23 3.37
N ALA A 242 -2.54 -12.22 3.03
CA ALA A 242 -3.25 -12.27 1.75
C ALA A 242 -4.30 -11.16 1.64
N PHE A 243 -4.97 -10.86 2.74
CA PHE A 243 -5.90 -9.74 2.81
C PHE A 243 -5.20 -8.38 2.63
N ASP A 244 -4.05 -8.16 3.26
CA ASP A 244 -3.25 -6.94 3.04
C ASP A 244 -2.79 -6.80 1.59
N ALA A 245 -2.39 -7.90 0.95
CA ALA A 245 -2.03 -7.89 -0.47
C ALA A 245 -3.21 -7.43 -1.35
N LEU A 246 -4.45 -7.86 -1.06
CA LEU A 246 -5.64 -7.34 -1.73
C LEU A 246 -5.82 -5.84 -1.50
N ILE A 247 -5.66 -5.36 -0.26
CA ILE A 247 -5.79 -3.94 0.07
C ILE A 247 -4.74 -3.09 -0.67
N CYS A 248 -3.51 -3.58 -0.82
CA CYS A 248 -2.48 -2.97 -1.66
C CYS A 248 -2.93 -2.87 -3.12
N GLY A 249 -3.45 -3.97 -3.69
CA GLY A 249 -3.92 -4.01 -5.08
C GLY A 249 -5.08 -3.04 -5.33
N LEU A 250 -6.06 -2.99 -4.40
CA LEU A 250 -7.16 -2.04 -4.48
C LEU A 250 -6.68 -0.59 -4.35
N THR A 251 -5.66 -0.33 -3.52
CA THR A 251 -5.05 1.00 -3.43
C THR A 251 -4.37 1.39 -4.73
N ALA A 252 -3.70 0.46 -5.42
CA ALA A 252 -3.12 0.69 -6.74
C ALA A 252 -4.19 1.00 -7.80
N TYR A 253 -5.31 0.28 -7.77
CA TYR A 253 -6.47 0.59 -8.62
C TYR A 253 -6.97 2.01 -8.36
N LEU A 254 -7.23 2.37 -7.09
CA LEU A 254 -7.70 3.70 -6.73
C LEU A 254 -6.70 4.81 -7.11
N ASN A 255 -5.39 4.54 -7.03
CA ASN A 255 -4.37 5.45 -7.51
C ASN A 255 -4.51 5.76 -9.01
N ASP A 256 -4.69 4.72 -9.83
CA ASP A 256 -4.86 4.86 -11.28
C ASP A 256 -6.17 5.58 -11.65
N GLN A 257 -7.18 5.53 -10.78
CA GLN A 257 -8.42 6.28 -10.92
C GLN A 257 -8.36 7.71 -10.33
N ASP A 258 -7.16 8.21 -9.97
CA ASP A 258 -6.96 9.51 -9.31
C ASP A 258 -7.70 9.67 -7.96
N LEU A 259 -7.98 8.57 -7.27
CA LEU A 259 -8.69 8.52 -5.99
C LEU A 259 -7.77 8.35 -4.77
N CYS A 260 -6.46 8.53 -4.92
CA CYS A 260 -5.55 8.78 -3.79
C CYS A 260 -5.44 10.29 -3.51
N GLU A 261 -5.14 10.64 -2.26
CA GLU A 261 -4.79 12.01 -1.87
C GLU A 261 -3.44 12.42 -2.45
N PRO A 262 -3.30 13.69 -2.89
CA PRO A 262 -2.00 14.22 -3.23
C PRO A 262 -1.14 14.38 -1.96
N ARG A 263 0.17 14.56 -2.18
CA ARG A 263 1.09 14.94 -1.09
C ARG A 263 0.54 16.19 -0.36
N PRO A 264 0.50 16.20 0.99
CA PRO A 264 0.01 17.34 1.76
C PRO A 264 0.82 18.62 1.52
N GLN A 265 0.15 19.77 1.64
CA GLN A 265 0.81 21.05 1.53
C GLN A 265 1.89 21.21 2.61
N GLY A 266 3.09 21.64 2.21
CA GLY A 266 4.21 21.85 3.13
C GLY A 266 4.93 20.58 3.59
N PHE A 267 4.55 19.41 3.08
CA PHE A 267 5.32 18.17 3.27
C PHE A 267 6.67 18.25 2.52
N PRO A 268 7.78 17.77 3.09
CA PRO A 268 9.11 17.90 2.46
C PRO A 268 9.16 17.25 1.07
N LYS A 269 9.70 17.98 0.09
CA LYS A 269 9.71 17.53 -1.33
C LYS A 269 10.56 16.29 -1.56
N SER A 270 11.65 16.13 -0.81
CA SER A 270 12.58 15.00 -0.97
C SER A 270 12.11 13.73 -0.25
N GLU A 271 11.02 13.79 0.52
CA GLU A 271 10.42 12.63 1.18
C GLU A 271 9.35 11.99 0.30
N THR A 272 9.33 10.67 0.29
CA THR A 272 8.28 9.91 -0.40
C THR A 272 6.96 10.07 0.31
N TRP A 273 5.91 10.22 -0.49
CA TRP A 273 4.54 10.17 -0.01
C TRP A 273 3.96 8.80 -0.37
N ILE A 274 3.25 8.17 0.58
CA ILE A 274 2.58 6.89 0.36
C ILE A 274 1.25 7.12 -0.38
N CYS A 275 0.73 6.10 -1.08
CA CYS A 275 -0.62 6.22 -1.64
C CYS A 275 -1.64 6.06 -0.52
N VAL A 276 -2.44 7.11 -0.33
CA VAL A 276 -3.53 7.12 0.63
C VAL A 276 -4.83 7.34 -0.13
N PRO A 277 -5.79 6.40 -0.12
CA PRO A 277 -7.10 6.61 -0.73
C PRO A 277 -7.80 7.85 -0.14
N ARG A 278 -8.64 8.57 -0.89
CA ARG A 278 -9.43 9.70 -0.36
C ARG A 278 -10.45 9.24 0.69
N GLN A 279 -10.95 10.15 1.53
CA GLN A 279 -11.88 9.80 2.62
C GLN A 279 -13.30 9.49 2.13
N ASP A 280 -13.71 10.06 1.00
CA ASP A 280 -15.08 10.09 0.47
C ASP A 280 -15.19 9.31 -0.86
N ILE A 281 -14.69 8.07 -0.89
CA ILE A 281 -14.68 7.27 -2.11
C ILE A 281 -16.09 6.81 -2.44
N ASN A 282 -16.65 7.33 -3.54
CA ASN A 282 -17.91 6.84 -4.05
C ASN A 282 -17.72 5.60 -4.94
N PHE A 283 -17.78 4.42 -4.33
CA PHE A 283 -17.71 3.13 -5.04
C PHE A 283 -18.86 2.90 -6.02
N THR A 284 -20.03 3.52 -5.80
CA THR A 284 -21.17 3.38 -6.73
C THR A 284 -21.00 4.20 -8.00
N GLY A 285 -20.32 5.34 -7.92
CA GLY A 285 -20.01 6.22 -9.07
C GLY A 285 -18.79 5.77 -9.89
N LEU A 286 -18.05 4.76 -9.40
CA LEU A 286 -17.00 4.08 -10.14
C LEU A 286 -17.54 3.04 -11.14
N ARG A 287 -18.86 2.73 -11.06
CA ARG A 287 -19.62 1.95 -12.04
C ARG A 287 -20.18 2.81 -13.17
#